data_AF-A0A2E0F7X2-F1
#
_entry.id   AF-A0A2E0F7X2-F1
#
_cell.length_a   1.000
_cell.length_b   1.000
_cell.length_c   1.000
_cell.angle_alpha   90.00
_cell.angle_beta   90.00
_cell.angle_gamma   90.00
#
_symmetry.space_group_name_H-M   'P 1'
#
loop_
_entity.id
_entity.type
_entity.pdbx_description
1 polymer ?
#
loop_
_entity_poly.entity_id
_entity_poly.type
_entity_poly.pdbx_seq_one_letter_code
_entity_poly.pdbx_strand_id
1 'polypeptide(L)'
;MPVYTFRNKRTGEEWDDLMTIAEMESFTKKRNIELVPTAAMLVGSVGQMDSKIDGGFKEVLGKISDAHPHSALADRYRKRDSKEAKNKAALDKIKRKYGASLVKPS
;
A
#
# COMPACT_ATOMS: atom_id res chain seq x y z
N MET A 1 -4.83 -2.70 21.42
CA MET A 1 -4.87 -1.39 22.11
C MET A 1 -4.08 -0.39 21.28
N PRO A 2 -4.60 0.81 21.03
CA PRO A 2 -3.86 1.87 20.36
C PRO A 2 -2.75 2.44 21.26
N VAL A 3 -1.71 3.00 20.64
CA VAL A 3 -0.67 3.80 21.31
C VAL A 3 -1.06 5.26 21.15
N TYR A 4 -1.06 6.02 22.24
CA TYR A 4 -1.31 7.45 22.24
C TYR A 4 -0.08 8.21 22.72
N THR A 5 0.23 9.30 22.04
CA THR A 5 1.29 10.24 22.43
C THR A 5 0.65 11.41 23.17
N PHE A 6 1.11 11.64 24.40
CA PHE A 6 0.61 12.68 25.29
C PHE A 6 1.67 13.75 25.50
N ARG A 7 1.24 15.01 25.67
CA ARG A 7 2.09 16.14 26.02
C ARG A 7 1.62 16.81 27.29
N ASN A 8 2.51 16.97 28.28
CA ASN A 8 2.20 17.72 29.50
C ASN A 8 2.27 19.23 29.23
N LYS A 9 1.17 19.96 29.51
CA LYS A 9 1.11 21.42 29.30
C LYS A 9 2.07 22.22 30.19
N ARG A 10 2.56 21.66 31.30
CA ARG A 10 3.41 22.36 32.28
C ARG A 10 4.89 22.17 32.04
N THR A 11 5.32 20.96 31.65
CA THR A 11 6.74 20.63 31.44
C THR A 11 7.11 20.53 29.97
N GLY A 12 6.14 20.38 29.07
CA GLY A 12 6.39 20.18 27.64
C GLY A 12 6.89 18.78 27.28
N GLU A 13 6.96 17.87 28.24
CA GLU A 13 7.41 16.49 28.01
C GLU A 13 6.35 15.69 27.27
N GLU A 14 6.81 14.90 26.30
CA GLU A 14 6.00 13.99 25.50
C GLU A 14 6.31 12.54 25.87
N TRP A 15 5.29 11.70 26.01
CA TRP A 15 5.45 10.27 26.26
C TRP A 15 4.36 9.46 25.56
N ASP A 16 4.70 8.21 25.27
CA ASP A 16 3.81 7.26 24.61
C ASP A 16 3.26 6.26 25.63
N ASP A 17 1.94 6.04 25.59
CA ASP A 17 1.28 5.08 26.47
C ASP A 17 0.21 4.27 25.73
N LEU A 18 0.07 3.01 26.13
CA LEU A 18 -0.83 2.00 25.55
C LEU A 18 -2.10 1.94 26.38
N MET A 19 -3.20 2.49 25.88
CA MET A 19 -4.47 2.49 26.62
C MET A 19 -5.68 2.39 25.69
N THR A 20 -6.85 2.07 26.26
CA THR A 20 -8.10 2.09 25.49
C THR A 20 -8.59 3.53 25.26
N ILE A 21 -9.50 3.71 24.30
CA ILE A 21 -10.07 5.04 24.00
C ILE A 21 -10.82 5.65 25.19
N ALA A 22 -11.52 4.81 25.97
CA ALA A 22 -12.26 5.26 27.16
C ALA A 22 -11.33 5.73 28.30
N GLU A 23 -10.18 5.06 28.46
CA GLU A 23 -9.16 5.44 29.44
C GLU A 23 -8.47 6.74 29.01
N MET A 24 -8.13 6.88 27.73
CA MET A 24 -7.52 8.10 27.16
C MET A 24 -8.40 9.34 27.34
N GLU A 25 -9.72 9.24 27.14
CA GLU A 25 -10.64 10.35 27.39
C GLU A 25 -10.68 10.76 28.87
N SER A 26 -10.68 9.77 29.76
CA SER A 26 -10.69 10.00 31.21
C SER A 26 -9.37 10.60 31.70
N PHE A 27 -8.26 10.17 31.10
CA PHE A 27 -6.91 10.62 31.41
C PHE A 27 -6.69 12.08 30.99
N THR A 28 -7.14 12.44 29.78
CA THR A 28 -7.06 13.80 29.23
C THR A 28 -7.98 14.79 29.96
N LYS A 29 -9.15 14.35 30.45
CA LYS A 29 -10.07 15.20 31.23
C LYS A 29 -9.58 15.49 32.65
N LYS A 30 -8.88 14.54 33.29
CA LYS A 30 -8.44 14.67 34.69
C LYS A 30 -7.08 15.35 34.85
N ARG A 31 -6.24 15.33 33.81
CA ARG A 31 -4.87 15.85 33.84
C ARG A 31 -4.73 16.93 32.76
N ASN A 32 -3.99 18.01 33.02
CA ASN A 32 -3.67 19.07 32.05
C ASN A 32 -2.69 18.58 30.96
N ILE A 33 -3.11 17.58 30.20
CA ILE A 33 -2.32 16.89 29.19
C ILE A 33 -3.07 17.05 27.86
N GLU A 34 -2.34 17.24 26.77
CA GLU A 34 -2.92 17.29 25.42
C GLU A 34 -2.56 16.03 24.66
N LEU A 35 -3.51 15.52 23.88
CA LEU A 35 -3.22 14.51 22.89
C LEU A 35 -2.43 15.19 21.77
N VAL A 36 -1.21 14.72 21.52
CA VAL A 36 -0.49 15.14 20.32
C VAL A 36 -1.16 14.42 19.15
N PRO A 37 -1.69 15.14 18.14
CA PRO A 37 -2.19 14.48 16.94
C PRO A 37 -0.99 13.81 16.26
N THR A 38 -0.76 12.54 16.58
CA THR A 38 0.15 11.70 15.83
C THR A 38 -0.41 11.59 14.43
N ALA A 39 0.46 11.81 13.44
CA ALA A 39 0.11 11.66 12.04
C ALA A 39 -0.64 10.33 11.89
N ALA A 40 -1.88 10.39 11.39
CA ALA A 40 -2.71 9.22 11.20
C ALA A 40 -1.84 8.12 10.59
N MET A 41 -1.69 7.00 11.30
CA MET A 41 -1.04 5.84 10.73
C MET A 41 -1.94 5.41 9.57
N LEU A 42 -1.66 5.93 8.38
CA LEU A 42 -2.23 5.46 7.13
C LEU A 42 -1.68 4.05 6.94
N VAL A 43 -2.28 3.10 7.64
CA VAL A 43 -2.14 1.69 7.32
C VAL A 43 -2.75 1.58 5.93
N GLY A 44 -1.89 1.54 4.92
CA GLY A 44 -2.29 1.21 3.57
C GLY A 44 -3.15 -0.04 3.68
N SER A 45 -4.41 0.10 3.30
CA SER A 45 -5.46 -0.92 3.38
C SER A 45 -4.92 -2.34 3.36
N VAL A 46 -5.33 -3.17 4.33
CA VAL A 46 -5.07 -4.63 4.35
C VAL A 46 -5.94 -5.36 3.31
N GLY A 47 -6.11 -4.77 2.13
CA GLY A 47 -6.89 -5.28 1.02
C GLY A 47 -6.07 -5.17 -0.25
N GLN A 48 -6.02 -6.26 -1.03
CA GLN A 48 -5.45 -6.23 -2.37
C GLN A 48 -6.15 -5.12 -3.17
N MET A 49 -5.42 -4.33 -3.96
CA MET A 49 -6.00 -3.24 -4.77
C MET A 49 -7.18 -3.71 -5.65
N ASP A 50 -7.20 -5.00 -6.00
CA ASP A 50 -8.24 -5.62 -6.83
C ASP A 50 -9.44 -6.21 -6.05
N SER A 51 -9.45 -6.11 -4.72
CA SER A 51 -10.53 -6.64 -3.87
C SER A 51 -11.83 -5.82 -3.97
N LYS A 52 -11.76 -4.59 -4.50
CA LYS A 52 -12.91 -3.68 -4.65
C LYS A 52 -13.52 -3.69 -6.06
N ILE A 53 -12.96 -4.48 -6.97
CA ILE A 53 -13.42 -4.54 -8.35
C ILE A 53 -14.43 -5.69 -8.50
N ASP A 54 -15.61 -5.38 -9.03
CA ASP A 54 -16.69 -6.32 -9.29
C ASP A 54 -16.30 -7.43 -10.27
N GLY A 55 -16.90 -8.62 -10.10
CA GLY A 55 -16.61 -9.82 -10.90
C GLY A 55 -16.87 -9.61 -12.39
N GLY A 56 -17.98 -8.95 -12.75
CA GLY A 56 -18.31 -8.70 -14.15
C GLY A 56 -17.31 -7.76 -14.84
N PHE A 57 -16.82 -6.74 -14.13
CA PHE A 57 -15.79 -5.85 -14.66
C PHE A 57 -14.46 -6.58 -14.87
N LYS A 58 -14.09 -7.51 -13.97
CA LYS A 58 -12.88 -8.34 -14.15
C LYS A 58 -12.93 -9.21 -15.40
N GLU A 59 -14.09 -9.74 -15.77
CA GLU A 59 -14.23 -10.52 -17.01
C GLU A 59 -14.00 -9.67 -18.26
N VAL A 60 -14.53 -8.44 -18.27
CA VAL A 60 -14.30 -7.50 -19.38
C VAL A 60 -12.82 -7.13 -19.47
N LEU A 61 -12.18 -6.83 -18.33
CA LEU A 61 -10.74 -6.57 -18.29
C LEU A 61 -9.93 -7.77 -18.76
N GLY A 62 -10.35 -9.00 -18.41
CA GLY A 62 -9.76 -10.24 -18.91
C GLY A 62 -9.85 -10.35 -20.43
N LYS A 63 -11.03 -10.13 -21.02
CA LYS A 63 -11.23 -10.18 -22.49
C LYS A 63 -10.36 -9.15 -23.23
N ILE A 64 -10.28 -7.92 -22.72
CA ILE A 64 -9.43 -6.86 -23.29
C ILE A 64 -7.95 -7.23 -23.17
N SER A 65 -7.57 -7.83 -22.04
CA SER A 65 -6.21 -8.31 -21.76
C SER A 65 -5.80 -9.49 -22.65
N ASP A 66 -6.74 -10.35 -23.00
CA ASP A 66 -6.52 -11.47 -23.91
C ASP A 66 -6.34 -10.97 -25.35
N ALA A 67 -7.14 -9.98 -25.77
CA ALA A 67 -7.02 -9.33 -27.07
C ALA A 67 -5.71 -8.51 -27.22
N HIS A 68 -5.22 -7.90 -26.13
CA HIS A 68 -4.01 -7.07 -26.14
C HIS A 68 -2.91 -7.62 -25.20
N PRO A 69 -2.22 -8.72 -25.58
CA PRO A 69 -1.24 -9.44 -24.74
C PRO A 69 -0.09 -8.60 -24.22
N HIS A 70 0.33 -7.57 -24.97
CA HIS A 70 1.52 -6.76 -24.64
C HIS A 70 1.18 -5.46 -23.92
N SER A 71 -0.09 -5.25 -23.53
CA SER A 71 -0.52 -4.06 -22.81
C SER A 71 -0.18 -4.13 -21.32
N ALA A 72 0.02 -2.96 -20.69
CA ALA A 72 0.21 -2.86 -19.24
C ALA A 72 -1.00 -3.38 -18.43
N LEU A 73 -2.18 -3.42 -19.06
CA LEU A 73 -3.39 -4.00 -18.48
C LEU A 73 -3.33 -5.53 -18.43
N ALA A 74 -2.90 -6.15 -19.54
CA ALA A 74 -2.75 -7.59 -19.63
C ALA A 74 -1.75 -8.14 -18.61
N ASP A 75 -0.75 -7.35 -18.25
CA ASP A 75 0.18 -7.72 -17.20
C ASP A 75 -0.48 -7.98 -15.84
N ARG A 76 -1.60 -7.31 -15.56
CA ARG A 76 -2.32 -7.38 -14.28
C ARG A 76 -3.48 -8.38 -14.32
N TYR A 77 -4.27 -8.39 -15.40
CA TYR A 77 -5.54 -9.11 -15.45
C TYR A 77 -5.55 -10.34 -16.37
N ARG A 78 -4.53 -10.53 -17.22
CA ARG A 78 -4.46 -11.70 -18.11
C ARG A 78 -4.04 -12.96 -17.35
N LYS A 79 -4.68 -14.09 -17.64
CA LYS A 79 -4.16 -15.41 -17.26
C LYS A 79 -3.06 -15.80 -18.24
N ARG A 80 -1.83 -15.91 -17.76
CA ARG A 80 -0.65 -16.31 -18.56
C ARG A 80 -0.37 -17.79 -18.37
N ASP A 81 0.05 -18.46 -19.44
CA ASP A 81 0.59 -19.81 -19.33
C ASP A 81 1.97 -19.78 -18.64
N SER A 82 2.33 -20.88 -17.99
CA SER A 82 3.59 -21.10 -17.29
C SER A 82 4.83 -20.79 -18.15
N LYS A 83 4.78 -21.08 -19.46
CA LYS A 83 5.85 -20.77 -20.40
C LYS A 83 5.99 -19.27 -20.66
N GLU A 84 4.87 -18.59 -20.89
CA GLU A 84 4.84 -17.14 -21.13
C GLU A 84 5.33 -16.36 -19.89
N ALA A 85 4.92 -16.80 -18.71
CA ALA A 85 5.37 -16.21 -17.44
C ALA A 85 6.90 -16.30 -17.28
N LYS A 86 7.49 -17.46 -17.60
CA LYS A 86 8.95 -17.66 -17.55
C LYS A 86 9.70 -16.81 -18.58
N ASN A 87 9.18 -16.74 -19.81
CA ASN A 87 9.76 -15.93 -20.87
C ASN A 87 9.75 -14.44 -20.49
N LYS A 88 8.63 -13.96 -19.95
CA LYS A 88 8.54 -12.57 -19.47
C LYS A 88 9.51 -12.30 -18.33
N ALA A 89 9.61 -13.19 -17.34
CA ALA A 89 10.55 -13.04 -16.23
C ALA A 89 12.02 -13.00 -16.71
N ALA A 90 12.36 -13.79 -17.74
CA ALA A 90 13.67 -13.75 -18.37
C ALA A 90 13.91 -12.40 -19.08
N LEU A 91 12.93 -11.91 -19.85
CA LEU A 91 13.00 -10.61 -20.51
C LEU A 91 13.12 -9.47 -19.49
N ASP A 92 12.36 -9.50 -18.41
CA ASP A 92 12.42 -8.49 -17.35
C ASP A 92 13.77 -8.50 -16.64
N LYS A 93 14.37 -9.68 -16.42
CA LYS A 93 15.73 -9.83 -15.89
C LYS A 93 16.77 -9.22 -16.85
N ILE A 94 16.63 -9.44 -18.15
CA ILE A 94 17.50 -8.87 -19.18
C ILE A 94 17.32 -7.35 -19.24
N LYS A 95 16.09 -6.84 -19.29
CA LYS A 95 15.78 -5.41 -19.24
C LYS A 95 16.35 -4.74 -18.01
N ARG A 96 16.27 -5.37 -16.84
CA ARG A 96 16.88 -4.83 -15.62
C ARG A 96 18.40 -4.78 -15.68
N LYS A 97 19.04 -5.77 -16.34
CA LYS A 97 20.50 -5.85 -16.46
C LYS A 97 21.07 -4.94 -17.55
N TYR A 98 20.37 -4.79 -18.67
CA TYR A 98 20.86 -4.13 -19.89
C TYR A 98 20.02 -2.94 -20.34
N GLY A 99 18.92 -2.62 -19.66
CA GLY A 99 18.01 -1.52 -20.03
C GLY A 99 18.68 -0.15 -19.97
N ALA A 100 19.65 0.04 -19.07
CA ALA A 100 20.47 1.26 -19.06
C ALA A 100 21.49 1.31 -20.22
N SER A 101 21.97 0.16 -20.71
CA SER A 101 22.96 0.09 -21.81
C SER A 101 22.33 0.04 -23.21
N LEU A 102 21.02 -0.23 -23.32
CA LEU A 102 20.28 -0.29 -24.58
C LEU A 102 19.60 1.04 -24.95
N VAL A 103 19.52 2.00 -24.03
CA VAL A 103 19.21 3.40 -24.34
C VAL A 103 20.50 4.05 -24.82
N LYS A 104 20.89 3.75 -26.06
CA LYS A 104 21.98 4.46 -26.73
C LYS A 104 21.50 5.91 -26.96
N PRO A 105 22.19 6.94 -26.48
CA PRO A 105 21.83 8.32 -26.81
C PRO A 105 21.92 8.47 -28.32
N SER A 106 20.78 8.77 -28.94
CA SER A 106 20.65 9.24 -30.32
C SER A 106 20.51 10.75 -30.26
#